data_AF-A0A662ABI3-F1
#
_entry.id   AF-A0A662ABI3-F1
#
_cell.length_a   1.000
_cell.length_b   1.000
_cell.length_c   1.000
_cell.angle_alpha   90.00
_cell.angle_beta   90.00
_cell.angle_gamma   90.00
#
_symmetry.space_group_name_H-M   'P 1'
#
loop_
_entity.id
_entity.type
_entity.pdbx_description
1 polymer ?
#
loop_
_entity_poly.entity_id
_entity_poly.type
_entity_poly.pdbx_seq_one_letter_code
_entity_poly.pdbx_strand_id
1 'polypeptide(L)'
;MIGAVKNVDIIYFQFRKQNYPETNPLQKELNNLLDEIRSGLVSVKPIKKHIDKNIARIFDFRVKAFKWFLNNKEFSFDNSINDIYIEIEKYNLEPKLQVLSENLLFALRCNLRVVNALFNSESSSEEKIEKQALKSPTINYDQFVTSIALGVPDDQTAQKIIDWTNSSLYIEYIALAVSLIYDKKLHVPPETINDLAFLVADASQLYFAISTEMGLIKQLTQKFTSSELIFDENFMEEQKQIAEMGIGDYGKSLFSF
;
A
#
# COMPACT_ATOMS: atom_id res chain seq x y z
N MET A 1 -7.64 8.24 -13.41
CA MET A 1 -7.88 6.83 -13.76
C MET A 1 -6.55 6.08 -13.68
N ILE A 2 -6.10 5.76 -12.46
CA ILE A 2 -4.81 5.09 -12.18
C ILE A 2 -5.00 3.56 -12.08
N GLY A 3 -6.25 3.07 -12.03
CA GLY A 3 -6.58 1.66 -11.85
C GLY A 3 -6.33 0.75 -13.06
N ALA A 4 -5.91 1.31 -14.20
CA ALA A 4 -5.76 0.56 -15.44
C ALA A 4 -4.30 0.14 -15.71
N VAL A 5 -3.41 0.33 -14.75
CA VAL A 5 -2.00 -0.03 -14.89
C VAL A 5 -1.58 -0.98 -13.79
N LYS A 6 -0.80 -2.00 -14.18
CA LYS A 6 -0.24 -3.06 -13.33
C LYS A 6 0.17 -2.54 -11.95
N ASN A 7 -0.09 -3.33 -10.90
CA ASN A 7 -0.07 -2.92 -9.48
C ASN A 7 1.00 -1.88 -9.10
N VAL A 8 0.65 -0.60 -9.20
CA VAL A 8 1.56 0.52 -8.92
C VAL A 8 1.73 0.79 -7.42
N ASP A 9 0.96 0.12 -6.56
CA ASP A 9 0.92 0.41 -5.13
C ASP A 9 2.12 -0.14 -4.35
N ILE A 10 3.03 -0.83 -5.04
CA ILE A 10 4.24 -1.49 -4.52
C ILE A 10 5.48 -1.17 -5.38
N ILE A 11 5.42 -0.12 -6.19
CA ILE A 11 6.46 0.21 -7.17
C ILE A 11 7.82 0.50 -6.54
N TYR A 12 7.82 0.95 -5.28
CA TYR A 12 9.02 1.18 -4.52
C TYR A 12 9.84 -0.09 -4.28
N PHE A 13 9.17 -1.19 -3.93
CA PHE A 13 9.81 -2.49 -3.73
C PHE A 13 10.46 -2.98 -5.02
N GLN A 14 9.73 -2.86 -6.13
CA GLN A 14 10.23 -3.23 -7.44
C GLN A 14 11.48 -2.43 -7.80
N PHE A 15 11.41 -1.10 -7.64
CA PHE A 15 12.53 -0.23 -7.96
C PHE A 15 13.76 -0.54 -7.09
N ARG A 16 13.55 -0.78 -5.79
CA ARG A 16 14.63 -1.16 -4.86
C ARG A 16 15.30 -2.47 -5.26
N LYS A 17 14.53 -3.49 -5.64
CA LYS A 17 15.05 -4.83 -5.99
C LYS A 17 15.97 -4.79 -7.22
N GLN A 18 15.69 -3.88 -8.16
CA GLN A 18 16.48 -3.76 -9.39
C GLN A 18 17.86 -3.14 -9.16
N ASN A 19 18.14 -2.57 -7.97
CA ASN A 19 19.45 -2.05 -7.58
C ASN A 19 20.08 -1.15 -8.66
N TYR A 20 19.32 -0.15 -9.13
CA TYR A 20 19.80 0.78 -10.12
C TYR A 20 21.05 1.53 -9.65
N PRO A 21 21.94 1.92 -10.56
CA PRO A 21 23.14 2.68 -10.21
C PRO A 21 22.78 4.02 -9.55
N GLU A 22 23.64 4.53 -8.67
CA GLU A 22 23.43 5.81 -7.96
C GLU A 22 23.31 7.03 -8.90
N THR A 23 23.73 6.88 -10.15
CA THR A 23 23.56 7.87 -11.21
C THR A 23 22.11 7.99 -11.67
N ASN A 24 21.25 7.01 -11.37
CA ASN A 24 19.81 7.10 -11.63
C ASN A 24 19.19 8.11 -10.64
N PRO A 25 18.54 9.19 -11.13
CA PRO A 25 17.96 10.21 -10.26
C PRO A 25 16.90 9.66 -9.30
N LEU A 26 16.16 8.63 -9.71
CA LEU A 26 15.19 7.96 -8.84
C LEU A 26 15.86 7.13 -7.76
N GLN A 27 17.02 6.52 -8.02
CA GLN A 27 17.76 5.80 -6.98
C GLN A 27 18.19 6.74 -5.85
N LYS A 28 18.64 7.96 -6.20
CA LYS A 28 18.98 8.98 -5.20
C LYS A 28 17.75 9.41 -4.39
N GLU A 29 16.61 9.64 -5.03
CA GLU A 29 15.36 9.99 -4.34
C GLU A 29 14.89 8.84 -3.43
N LEU A 30 14.99 7.60 -3.87
CA LEU A 30 14.68 6.40 -3.08
C LEU A 30 15.58 6.32 -1.85
N ASN A 31 16.89 6.43 -2.01
CA ASN A 31 17.84 6.37 -0.90
C ASN A 31 17.54 7.46 0.15
N ASN A 32 17.28 8.69 -0.30
CA ASN A 32 16.89 9.78 0.59
C ASN A 32 15.60 9.48 1.35
N LEU A 33 14.60 8.84 0.72
CA LEU A 33 13.41 8.43 1.43
C LEU A 33 13.71 7.30 2.43
N LEU A 34 14.49 6.28 2.06
CA LEU A 34 14.83 5.17 2.95
C LEU A 34 15.60 5.65 4.20
N ASP A 35 16.47 6.64 4.05
CA ASP A 35 17.18 7.24 5.17
C ASP A 35 16.24 8.02 6.10
N GLU A 36 15.24 8.68 5.54
CA GLU A 36 14.20 9.38 6.31
C GLU A 36 13.24 8.40 7.01
N ILE A 37 12.84 7.31 6.35
CA ILE A 37 12.09 6.23 7.00
C ILE A 37 12.89 5.68 8.16
N ARG A 38 14.17 5.35 7.94
CA ARG A 38 15.08 4.86 8.97
C ARG A 38 15.18 5.82 10.16
N SER A 39 15.34 7.12 9.91
CA SER A 39 15.45 8.13 10.97
C SER A 39 14.18 8.19 11.84
N GLY A 40 13.02 8.02 11.20
CA GLY A 40 11.73 7.94 11.86
C GLY A 40 11.56 6.72 12.75
N LEU A 41 11.93 5.55 12.23
CA LEU A 41 11.80 4.27 12.92
C LEU A 41 12.58 4.21 14.25
N VAL A 42 13.73 4.88 14.29
CA VAL A 42 14.57 4.95 15.50
C VAL A 42 14.24 6.15 16.39
N SER A 43 13.32 7.02 15.98
CA SER A 43 12.95 8.22 16.74
C SER A 43 11.96 7.89 17.87
N VAL A 44 11.95 8.73 18.91
CA VAL A 44 11.01 8.63 20.06
C VAL A 44 9.63 9.23 19.71
N LYS A 45 9.41 9.71 18.48
CA LYS A 45 8.15 10.37 18.09
C LYS A 45 7.13 9.34 17.61
N PRO A 46 5.82 9.62 17.74
CA PRO A 46 4.78 8.75 17.18
C PRO A 46 5.01 8.52 15.69
N ILE A 47 5.16 7.25 15.29
CA ILE A 47 5.54 6.88 13.93
C ILE A 47 4.52 7.37 12.90
N LYS A 48 3.23 7.36 13.24
CA LYS A 48 2.14 7.88 12.38
C LYS A 48 2.41 9.31 11.89
N LYS A 49 2.83 10.23 12.79
CA LYS A 49 3.13 11.63 12.41
C LYS A 49 4.29 11.72 11.44
N HIS A 50 5.20 10.75 11.46
CA HIS A 50 6.30 10.69 10.51
C HIS A 50 5.86 10.12 9.16
N ILE A 51 5.01 9.09 9.16
CA ILE A 51 4.38 8.58 7.94
C ILE A 51 3.61 9.72 7.26
N ASP A 52 2.73 10.40 7.98
CA ASP A 52 1.91 11.53 7.48
C ASP A 52 2.75 12.60 6.76
N LYS A 53 3.95 12.89 7.27
CA LYS A 53 4.88 13.87 6.64
C LYS A 53 5.55 13.38 5.36
N ASN A 54 5.60 12.07 5.14
CA ASN A 54 6.27 11.47 4.00
C ASN A 54 5.30 10.93 2.93
N ILE A 55 3.98 10.89 3.19
CA ILE A 55 2.97 10.41 2.22
C ILE A 55 3.08 11.13 0.87
N ALA A 56 3.22 12.46 0.87
CA ALA A 56 3.39 13.23 -0.36
C ALA A 56 4.65 12.80 -1.14
N ARG A 57 5.76 12.52 -0.45
CA ARG A 57 7.01 12.08 -1.07
C ARG A 57 6.89 10.68 -1.67
N ILE A 58 6.15 9.78 -1.01
CA ILE A 58 5.86 8.44 -1.53
C ILE A 58 5.03 8.55 -2.80
N PHE A 59 3.98 9.37 -2.78
CA PHE A 59 3.15 9.59 -3.95
C PHE A 59 3.97 10.14 -5.13
N ASP A 60 4.76 11.18 -4.89
CA ASP A 60 5.56 11.83 -5.93
C ASP A 60 6.53 10.86 -6.59
N PHE A 61 7.22 10.05 -5.80
CA PHE A 61 8.10 9.02 -6.33
C PHE A 61 7.31 7.95 -7.07
N ARG A 62 6.17 7.48 -6.54
CA ARG A 62 5.34 6.45 -7.19
C ARG A 62 5.00 6.89 -8.61
N VAL A 63 4.55 8.13 -8.78
CA VAL A 63 4.24 8.72 -10.11
C VAL A 63 5.49 8.82 -10.98
N LYS A 64 6.62 9.30 -10.45
CA LYS A 64 7.88 9.42 -11.20
C LYS A 64 8.42 8.07 -11.65
N ALA A 65 8.50 7.10 -10.74
CA ALA A 65 8.96 5.74 -10.99
C ALA A 65 8.07 5.05 -12.01
N PHE A 66 6.76 5.18 -11.85
CA PHE A 66 5.78 4.64 -12.79
C PHE A 66 6.03 5.14 -14.22
N LYS A 67 6.14 6.46 -14.38
CA LYS A 67 6.43 7.07 -15.68
C LYS A 67 7.81 6.68 -16.23
N TRP A 68 8.80 6.55 -15.36
CA TRP A 68 10.14 6.11 -15.74
C TRP A 68 10.14 4.67 -16.27
N PHE A 69 9.46 3.74 -15.60
CA PHE A 69 9.38 2.36 -16.08
C PHE A 69 8.63 2.26 -17.42
N LEU A 70 7.54 3.03 -17.59
CA LEU A 70 6.84 3.11 -18.88
C LEU A 70 7.77 3.61 -20.01
N ASN A 71 8.59 4.63 -19.74
CA ASN A 71 9.51 5.19 -20.73
C ASN A 71 10.62 4.21 -21.13
N ASN A 72 11.12 3.42 -20.18
CA ASN A 72 12.25 2.49 -20.42
C ASN A 72 11.80 1.11 -20.90
N LYS A 73 10.49 0.85 -21.01
CA LYS A 73 9.91 -0.47 -21.35
C LYS A 73 10.38 -1.61 -20.42
N GLU A 74 10.81 -1.26 -19.22
CA GLU A 74 11.21 -2.22 -18.16
C GLU A 74 9.99 -2.69 -17.35
N PHE A 75 8.79 -2.43 -17.83
CA PHE A 75 7.52 -2.62 -17.12
C PHE A 75 6.99 -4.07 -17.24
N SER A 76 7.58 -5.00 -16.48
CA SER A 76 7.04 -6.35 -16.27
C SER A 76 6.55 -6.52 -14.82
N PHE A 77 5.22 -6.57 -14.62
CA PHE A 77 4.63 -6.67 -13.28
C PHE A 77 4.21 -8.09 -12.92
N ASP A 78 4.18 -9.00 -13.89
CA ASP A 78 3.52 -10.30 -13.77
C ASP A 78 4.15 -11.21 -12.70
N ASN A 79 5.38 -10.91 -12.25
CA ASN A 79 6.08 -11.67 -11.20
C ASN A 79 6.39 -10.86 -9.92
N SER A 80 6.10 -9.56 -9.92
CA SER A 80 6.63 -8.64 -8.90
C SER A 80 5.93 -8.74 -7.54
N ILE A 81 4.63 -9.01 -7.53
CA ILE A 81 3.85 -9.17 -6.29
C ILE A 81 4.29 -10.43 -5.56
N ASN A 82 4.38 -11.57 -6.27
CA ASN A 82 4.77 -12.86 -5.67
C ASN A 82 6.15 -12.78 -5.01
N ASP A 83 7.09 -12.07 -5.63
CA ASP A 83 8.41 -11.83 -5.06
C ASP A 83 8.36 -11.06 -3.73
N ILE A 84 7.51 -10.04 -3.64
CA ILE A 84 7.32 -9.25 -2.41
C ILE A 84 6.67 -10.12 -1.34
N TYR A 85 5.65 -10.92 -1.69
CA TYR A 85 5.04 -11.85 -0.75
C TYR A 85 6.07 -12.80 -0.14
N ILE A 86 6.92 -13.41 -0.97
CA ILE A 86 7.99 -14.30 -0.51
C ILE A 86 8.97 -13.57 0.41
N GLU A 87 9.28 -12.30 0.15
CA GLU A 87 10.11 -11.49 1.04
C GLU A 87 9.42 -11.22 2.37
N ILE A 88 8.15 -10.80 2.38
CA ILE A 88 7.42 -10.56 3.63
C ILE A 88 7.20 -11.85 4.44
N GLU A 89 6.98 -12.99 3.79
CA GLU A 89 6.89 -14.30 4.44
C GLU A 89 8.20 -14.67 5.16
N LYS A 90 9.36 -14.29 4.61
CA LYS A 90 10.64 -14.48 5.32
C LYS A 90 10.73 -13.60 6.56
N TYR A 91 10.22 -12.37 6.49
CA TYR A 91 10.21 -11.47 7.65
C TYR A 91 9.33 -12.01 8.78
N ASN A 92 8.27 -12.75 8.45
CA ASN A 92 7.39 -13.41 9.41
C ASN A 92 8.10 -14.47 10.28
N LEU A 93 9.27 -14.97 9.85
CA LEU A 93 10.08 -15.91 10.62
C LEU A 93 10.81 -15.26 11.81
N GLU A 94 10.94 -13.93 11.81
CA GLU A 94 11.51 -13.19 12.93
C GLU A 94 10.42 -12.92 13.98
N PRO A 95 10.52 -13.47 15.21
CA PRO A 95 9.44 -13.39 16.20
C PRO A 95 9.02 -11.96 16.52
N LYS A 96 9.96 -11.00 16.45
CA LYS A 96 9.70 -9.58 16.69
C LYS A 96 8.84 -8.93 15.60
N LEU A 97 8.87 -9.45 14.38
CA LEU A 97 8.18 -8.88 13.21
C LEU A 97 6.93 -9.66 12.82
N GLN A 98 6.61 -10.75 13.52
CA GLN A 98 5.56 -11.68 13.11
C GLN A 98 4.22 -10.96 12.88
N VAL A 99 3.69 -10.28 13.90
CA VAL A 99 2.39 -9.55 13.83
C VAL A 99 2.39 -8.49 12.72
N LEU A 100 3.48 -7.71 12.61
CA LEU A 100 3.63 -6.70 11.57
C LEU A 100 3.67 -7.33 10.16
N SER A 101 4.34 -8.46 10.01
CA SER A 101 4.47 -9.18 8.74
C SER A 101 3.14 -9.83 8.35
N GLU A 102 2.39 -10.40 9.29
CA GLU A 102 1.05 -10.95 9.06
C GLU A 102 0.06 -9.86 8.61
N ASN A 103 0.03 -8.72 9.31
CA ASN A 103 -0.82 -7.59 8.92
C ASN A 103 -0.41 -7.00 7.55
N LEU A 104 0.89 -6.97 7.24
CA LEU A 104 1.37 -6.53 5.94
C LEU A 104 1.01 -7.52 4.82
N LEU A 105 1.15 -8.83 5.05
CA LEU A 105 0.71 -9.86 4.11
C LEU A 105 -0.78 -9.73 3.83
N PHE A 106 -1.58 -9.50 4.86
CA PHE A 106 -3.00 -9.22 4.70
C PHE A 106 -3.26 -7.97 3.86
N ALA A 107 -2.54 -6.88 4.10
CA ALA A 107 -2.65 -5.66 3.31
C ALA A 107 -2.32 -5.88 1.84
N LEU A 108 -1.29 -6.67 1.55
CA LEU A 108 -0.93 -7.08 0.20
C LEU A 108 -2.02 -7.95 -0.45
N ARG A 109 -2.74 -8.79 0.32
CA ARG A 109 -3.88 -9.60 -0.18
C ARG A 109 -5.06 -8.70 -0.53
N CYS A 110 -5.39 -7.75 0.33
CA CYS A 110 -6.41 -6.74 0.04
C CYS A 110 -6.07 -5.95 -1.23
N ASN A 111 -4.80 -5.53 -1.34
CA ASN A 111 -4.31 -4.83 -2.52
C ASN A 111 -4.46 -5.67 -3.80
N LEU A 112 -4.01 -6.92 -3.79
CA LEU A 112 -4.14 -7.84 -4.91
C LEU A 112 -5.60 -8.05 -5.33
N ARG A 113 -6.53 -8.19 -4.36
CA ARG A 113 -7.97 -8.32 -4.65
C ARG A 113 -8.53 -7.09 -5.38
N VAL A 114 -8.19 -5.88 -4.91
CA VAL A 114 -8.61 -4.62 -5.55
C VAL A 114 -8.05 -4.52 -6.96
N VAL A 115 -6.75 -4.75 -7.12
CA VAL A 115 -6.06 -4.68 -8.41
C VAL A 115 -6.65 -5.68 -9.41
N ASN A 116 -6.88 -6.93 -9.01
CA ASN A 116 -7.50 -7.94 -9.85
C ASN A 116 -8.94 -7.56 -10.25
N ALA A 117 -9.71 -6.95 -9.35
CA ALA A 117 -11.06 -6.49 -9.66
C ALA A 117 -11.06 -5.36 -10.70
N LEU A 118 -10.11 -4.43 -10.60
CA LEU A 118 -9.90 -3.37 -11.60
C LEU A 118 -9.55 -3.95 -12.98
N PHE A 119 -8.64 -4.93 -13.06
CA PHE A 119 -8.28 -5.59 -14.32
C PHE A 119 -9.44 -6.34 -14.97
N ASN A 120 -10.23 -7.07 -14.18
CA ASN A 120 -11.36 -7.83 -14.70
C ASN A 120 -12.55 -6.94 -15.11
N SER A 121 -12.51 -5.64 -14.78
CA SER A 121 -13.60 -4.69 -15.05
C SER A 121 -13.44 -3.92 -16.36
N GLU A 122 -12.23 -3.82 -16.93
CA GLU A 122 -11.97 -3.00 -18.11
C GLU A 122 -11.80 -3.79 -19.41
N SER A 123 -12.57 -3.41 -20.43
CA SER A 123 -12.36 -3.75 -21.85
C SER A 123 -11.29 -2.86 -22.53
N SER A 124 -10.50 -2.13 -21.74
CA SER A 124 -9.49 -1.19 -22.21
C SER A 124 -8.20 -1.95 -22.52
N SER A 125 -7.77 -1.96 -23.78
CA SER A 125 -6.47 -2.55 -24.14
C SER A 125 -5.35 -1.82 -23.38
N GLU A 126 -4.55 -2.55 -22.61
CA GLU A 126 -3.39 -2.06 -21.83
C GLU A 126 -2.56 -1.01 -22.60
N GLU A 127 -2.35 -1.25 -23.89
CA GLU A 127 -1.61 -0.37 -24.80
C GLU A 127 -2.16 1.07 -24.89
N LYS A 128 -3.48 1.26 -24.76
CA LYS A 128 -4.09 2.60 -24.76
C LYS A 128 -3.79 3.35 -23.48
N ILE A 129 -3.80 2.65 -22.34
CA ILE A 129 -3.54 3.23 -21.03
C ILE A 129 -2.07 3.62 -20.93
N GLU A 130 -1.15 2.74 -21.33
CA GLU A 130 0.29 3.06 -21.36
C GLU A 130 0.58 4.29 -22.22
N LYS A 131 0.00 4.36 -23.42
CA LYS A 131 0.14 5.51 -24.33
C LYS A 131 -0.44 6.81 -23.75
N GLN A 132 -1.51 6.75 -22.96
CA GLN A 132 -2.08 7.92 -22.29
C GLN A 132 -1.24 8.34 -21.09
N ALA A 133 -0.82 7.39 -20.25
CA ALA A 133 0.03 7.63 -19.09
C ALA A 133 1.35 8.31 -19.45
N LEU A 134 1.97 7.92 -20.57
CA LEU A 134 3.19 8.55 -21.10
C LEU A 134 3.01 10.02 -21.47
N LYS A 135 1.81 10.39 -21.96
CA LYS A 135 1.48 11.77 -22.37
C LYS A 135 1.03 12.64 -21.21
N SER A 136 0.61 12.05 -20.10
CA SER A 136 0.15 12.79 -18.92
C SER A 136 1.29 13.54 -18.24
N PRO A 137 1.04 14.77 -17.75
CA PRO A 137 2.02 15.49 -16.96
C PRO A 137 2.36 14.71 -15.69
N THR A 138 3.60 14.83 -15.22
CA THR A 138 3.97 14.33 -13.90
C THR A 138 3.38 15.29 -12.87
N ILE A 139 2.47 14.81 -12.04
CA ILE A 139 1.85 15.58 -10.97
C ILE A 139 2.46 15.21 -9.62
N ASN A 140 2.55 16.18 -8.72
CA ASN A 140 2.86 15.92 -7.31
C ASN A 140 1.59 15.68 -6.48
N TYR A 141 1.76 15.34 -5.21
CA TYR A 141 0.65 15.02 -4.31
C TYR A 141 -0.35 16.18 -4.16
N ASP A 142 0.12 17.41 -3.96
CA ASP A 142 -0.75 18.57 -3.81
C ASP A 142 -1.57 18.85 -5.08
N GLN A 143 -0.95 18.68 -6.25
CA GLN A 143 -1.61 18.77 -7.55
C GLN A 143 -2.64 17.65 -7.71
N PHE A 144 -2.34 16.43 -7.26
CA PHE A 144 -3.29 15.32 -7.25
C PHE A 144 -4.51 15.64 -6.39
N VAL A 145 -4.31 16.01 -5.12
CA VAL A 145 -5.39 16.35 -4.19
C VAL A 145 -6.24 17.50 -4.76
N THR A 146 -5.60 18.55 -5.26
CA THR A 146 -6.29 19.69 -5.89
C THR A 146 -7.09 19.26 -7.12
N SER A 147 -6.52 18.39 -7.97
CA SER A 147 -7.21 17.91 -9.17
C SER A 147 -8.44 17.07 -8.84
N ILE A 148 -8.38 16.26 -7.77
CA ILE A 148 -9.54 15.49 -7.30
C ILE A 148 -10.60 16.43 -6.72
N ALA A 149 -10.20 17.35 -5.84
CA ALA A 149 -11.12 18.31 -5.22
C ALA A 149 -11.84 19.21 -6.23
N LEU A 150 -11.19 19.58 -7.33
CA LEU A 150 -11.80 20.40 -8.39
C LEU A 150 -12.52 19.56 -9.46
N GLY A 151 -12.09 18.31 -9.65
CA GLY A 151 -12.56 17.45 -10.74
C GLY A 151 -13.73 16.55 -10.38
N VAL A 152 -13.94 16.26 -9.09
CA VAL A 152 -15.03 15.41 -8.59
C VAL A 152 -16.11 16.29 -7.97
N PRO A 153 -17.34 16.33 -8.51
CA PRO A 153 -18.39 17.22 -8.02
C PRO A 153 -18.91 16.96 -6.60
N ASP A 154 -18.69 15.75 -6.09
CA ASP A 154 -19.15 15.31 -4.76
C ASP A 154 -17.97 15.23 -3.80
N ASP A 155 -17.98 16.07 -2.77
CA ASP A 155 -16.89 16.16 -1.78
C ASP A 155 -16.65 14.84 -1.05
N GLN A 156 -17.70 14.05 -0.79
CA GLN A 156 -17.56 12.74 -0.14
C GLN A 156 -16.81 11.75 -1.03
N THR A 157 -17.16 11.70 -2.32
CA THR A 157 -16.46 10.88 -3.31
C THR A 157 -15.03 11.36 -3.52
N ALA A 158 -14.80 12.67 -3.57
CA ALA A 158 -13.46 13.26 -3.66
C ALA A 158 -12.58 12.81 -2.48
N GLN A 159 -13.10 12.93 -1.25
CA GLN A 159 -12.40 12.50 -0.05
C GLN A 159 -12.14 10.99 -0.06
N LYS A 160 -13.10 10.16 -0.47
CA LYS A 160 -12.90 8.71 -0.60
C LYS A 160 -11.76 8.36 -1.56
N ILE A 161 -11.63 9.05 -2.70
CA ILE A 161 -10.53 8.83 -3.64
C ILE A 161 -9.18 9.19 -3.01
N ILE A 162 -9.12 10.30 -2.27
CA ILE A 162 -7.91 10.73 -1.55
C ILE A 162 -7.55 9.73 -0.46
N ASP A 163 -8.52 9.30 0.35
CA ASP A 163 -8.33 8.33 1.44
C ASP A 163 -7.91 6.97 0.90
N TRP A 164 -8.54 6.50 -0.17
CA TRP A 164 -8.16 5.27 -0.87
C TRP A 164 -6.70 5.32 -1.34
N THR A 165 -6.31 6.44 -1.95
CA THR A 165 -4.94 6.65 -2.39
C THR A 165 -3.98 6.68 -1.19
N ASN A 166 -4.32 7.42 -0.14
CA ASN A 166 -3.50 7.52 1.06
C ASN A 166 -3.31 6.18 1.77
N SER A 167 -4.36 5.37 1.88
CA SER A 167 -4.27 4.02 2.44
C SER A 167 -3.28 3.15 1.67
N SER A 168 -3.29 3.22 0.34
CA SER A 168 -2.29 2.49 -0.48
C SER A 168 -0.85 3.00 -0.26
N LEU A 169 -0.67 4.31 -0.01
CA LEU A 169 0.65 4.91 0.27
C LEU A 169 1.15 4.53 1.67
N TYR A 170 0.24 4.39 2.63
CA TYR A 170 0.53 3.89 3.98
C TYR A 170 1.04 2.45 3.94
N ILE A 171 0.36 1.57 3.18
CA ILE A 171 0.79 0.18 2.99
C ILE A 171 2.20 0.13 2.39
N GLU A 172 2.46 0.95 1.35
CA GLU A 172 3.78 1.01 0.71
C GLU A 172 4.88 1.53 1.66
N TYR A 173 4.61 2.57 2.45
CA TYR A 173 5.53 3.07 3.47
C TYR A 173 5.91 1.95 4.45
N ILE A 174 4.90 1.26 4.99
CA ILE A 174 5.11 0.28 6.07
C ILE A 174 5.84 -0.94 5.53
N ALA A 175 5.54 -1.35 4.30
CA ALA A 175 6.31 -2.37 3.62
C ALA A 175 7.80 -1.97 3.55
N LEU A 176 8.12 -0.74 3.11
CA LEU A 176 9.51 -0.26 3.07
C LEU A 176 10.15 -0.25 4.46
N ALA A 177 9.42 0.19 5.47
CA ALA A 177 9.88 0.19 6.84
C ALA A 177 10.25 -1.21 7.33
N VAL A 178 9.38 -2.20 7.14
CA VAL A 178 9.64 -3.60 7.52
C VAL A 178 10.89 -4.12 6.85
N SER A 179 11.03 -3.88 5.54
CA SER A 179 12.20 -4.33 4.78
C SER A 179 13.50 -3.71 5.32
N LEU A 180 13.47 -2.43 5.72
CA LEU A 180 14.63 -1.78 6.35
C LEU A 180 14.95 -2.37 7.72
N ILE A 181 13.92 -2.67 8.53
CA ILE A 181 14.11 -3.26 9.86
C ILE A 181 14.80 -4.61 9.74
N TYR A 182 14.31 -5.46 8.83
CA TYR A 182 14.85 -6.79 8.61
C TYR A 182 16.25 -6.74 7.95
N ASP A 183 16.36 -6.12 6.77
CA ASP A 183 17.59 -6.18 5.96
C ASP A 183 18.77 -5.48 6.62
N LYS A 184 18.53 -4.34 7.29
CA LYS A 184 19.57 -3.58 7.97
C LYS A 184 19.69 -3.94 9.46
N LYS A 185 18.92 -4.92 9.94
CA LYS A 185 18.85 -5.32 11.37
C LYS A 185 18.69 -4.12 12.31
N LEU A 186 17.78 -3.21 11.97
CA LEU A 186 17.61 -1.97 12.73
C LEU A 186 17.06 -2.25 14.12
N HIS A 187 17.67 -1.64 15.13
CA HIS A 187 17.14 -1.66 16.48
C HIS A 187 16.00 -0.63 16.61
N VAL A 188 14.77 -1.11 16.44
CA VAL A 188 13.53 -0.33 16.54
C VAL A 188 12.80 -0.65 17.85
N PRO A 189 12.26 0.34 18.57
CA PRO A 189 11.45 0.09 19.77
C PRO A 189 10.26 -0.84 19.47
N PRO A 190 9.90 -1.79 20.36
CA PRO A 190 8.74 -2.66 20.18
C PRO A 190 7.43 -1.89 19.93
N GLU A 191 7.26 -0.74 20.59
CA GLU A 191 6.09 0.13 20.45
C GLU A 191 5.96 0.64 19.01
N THR A 192 7.07 1.04 18.38
CA THR A 192 7.08 1.47 16.98
C THR A 192 6.69 0.33 16.03
N ILE A 193 7.10 -0.90 16.32
CA ILE A 193 6.73 -2.07 15.50
C ILE A 193 5.24 -2.37 15.63
N ASN A 194 4.72 -2.31 16.86
CA ASN A 194 3.29 -2.49 17.12
C ASN A 194 2.47 -1.40 16.41
N ASP A 195 2.87 -0.13 16.54
CA ASP A 195 2.22 0.98 15.85
C ASP A 195 2.19 0.76 14.32
N LEU A 196 3.29 0.32 13.72
CA LEU A 196 3.31 -0.01 12.28
C LEU A 196 2.33 -1.14 11.95
N ALA A 197 2.21 -2.16 12.82
CA ALA A 197 1.32 -3.29 12.61
C ALA A 197 -0.15 -2.86 12.64
N PHE A 198 -0.52 -1.97 13.56
CA PHE A 198 -1.85 -1.37 13.61
C PHE A 198 -2.12 -0.48 12.39
N LEU A 199 -1.18 0.39 12.05
CA LEU A 199 -1.36 1.33 10.94
C LEU A 199 -1.54 0.63 9.59
N VAL A 200 -0.84 -0.48 9.33
CA VAL A 200 -1.01 -1.23 8.08
C VAL A 200 -2.33 -2.00 8.05
N ALA A 201 -2.77 -2.55 9.19
CA ALA A 201 -4.07 -3.18 9.31
C ALA A 201 -5.20 -2.16 9.03
N ASP A 202 -5.20 -1.03 9.72
CA ASP A 202 -6.18 0.05 9.53
C ASP A 202 -6.20 0.55 8.08
N ALA A 203 -5.00 0.79 7.50
CA ALA A 203 -4.88 1.23 6.12
C ALA A 203 -5.46 0.19 5.15
N SER A 204 -5.18 -1.09 5.35
CA SER A 204 -5.69 -2.17 4.50
C SER A 204 -7.22 -2.33 4.57
N GLN A 205 -7.78 -2.22 5.76
CA GLN A 205 -9.23 -2.30 5.98
C GLN A 205 -9.93 -1.11 5.32
N LEU A 206 -9.41 0.11 5.52
CA LEU A 206 -9.95 1.30 4.89
C LEU A 206 -9.83 1.24 3.35
N TYR A 207 -8.68 0.81 2.85
CA TYR A 207 -8.44 0.63 1.40
C TYR A 207 -9.48 -0.32 0.78
N PHE A 208 -9.69 -1.47 1.40
CA PHE A 208 -10.63 -2.48 0.92
C PHE A 208 -12.10 -2.02 1.05
N ALA A 209 -12.45 -1.39 2.17
CA ALA A 209 -13.80 -0.86 2.41
C ALA A 209 -14.16 0.21 1.36
N ILE A 210 -13.30 1.20 1.14
CA ILE A 210 -13.54 2.23 0.12
C ILE A 210 -13.61 1.61 -1.28
N SER A 211 -12.74 0.65 -1.60
CA SER A 211 -12.80 -0.06 -2.89
C SER A 211 -14.14 -0.78 -3.11
N THR A 212 -14.70 -1.34 -2.05
CA THR A 212 -16.02 -1.98 -2.08
C THR A 212 -17.14 -0.95 -2.25
N GLU A 213 -17.11 0.14 -1.48
CA GLU A 213 -18.10 1.23 -1.56
C GLU A 213 -18.12 1.93 -2.92
N MET A 214 -16.95 2.10 -3.53
CA MET A 214 -16.79 2.67 -4.87
C MET A 214 -17.18 1.68 -5.98
N GLY A 215 -17.55 0.44 -5.64
CA GLY A 215 -17.93 -0.61 -6.59
C GLY A 215 -16.77 -1.13 -7.44
N LEU A 216 -15.51 -0.88 -7.03
CA LEU A 216 -14.31 -1.40 -7.72
C LEU A 216 -14.22 -2.91 -7.52
N ILE A 217 -14.52 -3.37 -6.31
CA ILE A 217 -14.73 -4.77 -6.03
C ILE A 217 -16.22 -5.06 -6.18
N LYS A 218 -16.58 -5.86 -7.19
CA LYS A 218 -17.90 -6.47 -7.22
C LYS A 218 -18.01 -7.34 -5.98
N GLN A 219 -18.89 -6.98 -5.04
CA GLN A 219 -19.47 -7.98 -4.17
C GLN A 219 -19.95 -9.13 -5.08
N LEU A 220 -19.69 -10.38 -4.72
CA LEU A 220 -20.22 -11.52 -5.45
C LEU A 220 -21.75 -11.48 -5.39
N THR A 221 -22.39 -10.64 -6.22
CA THR A 221 -23.80 -10.69 -6.51
C THR A 221 -24.00 -11.88 -7.45
N GLN A 222 -23.89 -13.09 -6.89
CA GLN A 222 -24.84 -14.10 -7.28
C GLN A 222 -26.23 -13.52 -6.95
N LYS A 223 -27.18 -13.66 -7.87
CA LYS A 223 -28.55 -13.18 -7.68
C LYS A 223 -29.11 -13.78 -6.39
N PHE A 224 -29.13 -13.01 -5.31
CA PHE A 224 -29.78 -13.42 -4.06
C PHE A 224 -31.24 -13.03 -4.11
N THR A 225 -32.10 -14.03 -4.25
CA THR A 225 -33.34 -14.07 -3.49
C THR A 225 -32.99 -13.87 -2.01
N SER A 226 -33.69 -12.95 -1.37
CA SER A 226 -33.44 -12.40 -0.04
C SER A 226 -33.29 -13.44 1.08
N SER A 227 -32.05 -13.80 1.41
CA SER A 227 -31.56 -14.21 2.74
C SER A 227 -30.13 -14.71 2.57
N GLU A 228 -29.18 -14.17 3.35
CA GLU A 228 -27.75 -14.53 3.44
C GLU A 228 -26.81 -13.80 2.47
N LEU A 229 -26.18 -12.74 2.98
CA LEU A 229 -24.93 -12.19 2.45
C LEU A 229 -23.84 -13.25 2.64
N ILE A 230 -23.48 -13.97 1.58
CA ILE A 230 -22.32 -14.88 1.61
C ILE A 230 -21.07 -14.04 1.33
N PHE A 231 -20.44 -13.56 2.40
CA PHE A 231 -19.06 -13.12 2.33
C PHE A 231 -18.15 -14.34 2.15
N ASP A 232 -16.99 -14.17 1.52
CA ASP A 232 -15.92 -15.17 1.54
C ASP A 232 -15.56 -15.44 3.00
N GLU A 233 -16.01 -16.58 3.54
CA GLU A 233 -15.87 -16.93 4.97
C GLU A 233 -14.40 -16.85 5.41
N ASN A 234 -13.48 -17.27 4.54
CA ASN A 234 -12.04 -17.18 4.81
C ASN A 234 -11.58 -15.73 4.96
N PHE A 235 -12.12 -14.80 4.16
CA PHE A 235 -11.76 -13.39 4.27
C PHE A 235 -12.39 -12.72 5.49
N MET A 236 -13.63 -13.06 5.83
CA MET A 236 -14.24 -12.59 7.07
C MET A 236 -13.52 -13.11 8.29
N GLU A 237 -13.04 -14.35 8.22
CA GLU A 237 -12.20 -14.95 9.25
C GLU A 237 -10.83 -14.26 9.33
N GLU A 238 -10.16 -13.97 8.20
CA GLU A 238 -8.93 -13.17 8.19
C GLU A 238 -9.14 -11.76 8.80
N GLN A 239 -10.20 -11.06 8.41
CA GLN A 239 -10.55 -9.74 8.95
C GLN A 239 -10.81 -9.78 10.46
N LYS A 240 -11.54 -10.82 10.90
CA LYS A 240 -11.83 -11.06 12.31
C LYS A 240 -10.55 -11.37 13.09
N GLN A 241 -9.70 -12.24 12.57
CA GLN A 241 -8.41 -12.57 13.20
C GLN A 241 -7.54 -11.33 13.37
N ILE A 242 -7.48 -10.43 12.38
CA ILE A 242 -6.70 -9.19 12.47
C ILE A 242 -7.29 -8.22 13.50
N ALA A 243 -8.61 -8.08 13.52
CA ALA A 243 -9.28 -7.28 14.55
C ALA A 243 -9.01 -7.84 15.96
N GLU A 244 -9.02 -9.18 16.11
CA GLU A 244 -8.74 -9.86 17.37
C GLU A 244 -7.25 -9.75 17.79
N MET A 245 -6.31 -9.82 16.84
CA MET A 245 -4.88 -9.55 17.08
C MET A 245 -4.68 -8.12 17.57
N GLY A 246 -5.36 -7.15 16.95
CA GLY A 246 -5.30 -5.76 17.35
C GLY A 246 -5.82 -5.52 18.78
N ILE A 247 -6.92 -6.17 19.16
CA ILE A 247 -7.48 -6.09 20.52
C ILE A 247 -6.57 -6.79 21.54
N GLY A 248 -6.01 -7.94 21.19
CA GLY A 248 -5.14 -8.72 22.06
C GLY A 248 -3.85 -7.97 22.43
N ASP A 249 -3.25 -7.27 21.49
CA ASP A 249 -2.01 -6.53 21.74
C ASP A 249 -2.26 -5.16 22.40
N TYR A 250 -3.40 -4.50 22.13
CA TYR A 250 -3.85 -3.36 22.93
C TYR A 250 -4.10 -3.76 24.39
N GLY A 251 -4.72 -4.93 24.62
CA GLY A 251 -4.90 -5.48 25.96
C GLY A 251 -3.58 -5.74 26.68
N LYS A 252 -2.61 -6.38 26.02
CA LYS A 252 -1.29 -6.63 26.64
C LYS A 252 -0.53 -5.34 26.99
N SER A 253 -0.60 -4.31 26.14
CA SER A 253 0.08 -3.03 26.40
C SER A 253 -0.55 -2.22 27.54
N LEU A 254 -1.85 -2.41 27.82
CA LEU A 254 -2.55 -1.82 28.98
C LEU A 254 -2.21 -2.48 30.32
N PHE A 255 -1.82 -3.76 30.31
CA PHE A 255 -1.56 -4.53 31.54
C PHE A 255 -0.07 -4.84 31.79
N SER A 256 0.83 -4.39 30.93
CA SER A 256 2.28 -4.39 31.19
C SER A 256 2.69 -3.10 31.89
N PHE A 257 2.54 -3.07 33.22
CA PHE A 257 3.21 -2.15 34.15
C PHE A 257 4.15 -2.94 35.07
#